data_AF-A0A259C6G1-F1
#
_entry.id   AF-A0A259C6G1-F1
#
_cell.length_a   1.000
_cell.length_b   1.000
_cell.length_c   1.000
_cell.angle_alpha   90.00
_cell.angle_beta   90.00
_cell.angle_gamma   90.00
#
_symmetry.space_group_name_H-M   'P 1'
#
loop_
_entity.id
_entity.type
_entity.pdbx_description
1 polymer ?
#
loop_
_entity_poly.entity_id
_entity_poly.type
_entity_poly.pdbx_seq_one_letter_code
_entity_poly.pdbx_strand_id
1 'polypeptide(L)'
;MIEQLGVGRTPLREAFKILEAEGLVSIVPNRGAVVTQLTPSDVEAVMTVLIGLEGVASEPACAQVTPAQFMSIENDHLKMMDCHRRGDLMGYFHLNQSIHQKIVDCAGNAPLSRIYKAECARIGRYRLAGNRNATRWATAVSEHEQILGAIRNREGALLRELLRVHHLNGWRKTREVLEAELASTAHSAAGAKAPQAGKRSAAGRKKSHPESV
;
A
#
# COMPACT_ATOMS: atom_id res chain seq x y z
N MET A 1 20.87 14.00 -3.03
CA MET A 1 19.87 13.58 -4.03
C MET A 1 20.34 13.86 -5.45
N ILE A 2 20.62 15.12 -5.83
CA ILE A 2 21.18 15.48 -7.15
C ILE A 2 22.39 14.60 -7.52
N GLU A 3 23.41 14.56 -6.65
CA GLU A 3 24.63 13.75 -6.86
C GLU A 3 24.34 12.24 -6.84
N GLN A 4 23.44 11.79 -5.97
CA GLN A 4 23.05 10.39 -5.82
C GLN A 4 22.26 9.83 -7.02
N LEU A 5 21.66 10.70 -7.83
CA LEU A 5 20.85 10.35 -9.00
C LEU A 5 21.49 10.79 -10.33
N GLY A 6 22.58 11.56 -10.30
CA GLY A 6 23.23 12.11 -11.50
C GLY A 6 22.41 13.15 -12.28
N VAL A 7 21.31 13.68 -11.71
CA VAL A 7 20.37 14.57 -12.44
C VAL A 7 20.44 16.03 -12.00
N GLY A 8 20.33 16.95 -12.96
CA GLY A 8 20.32 18.39 -12.71
C GLY A 8 19.09 18.91 -11.94
N ARG A 9 19.20 20.13 -11.41
CA ARG A 9 18.14 20.79 -10.61
C ARG A 9 16.79 20.87 -11.34
N THR A 10 16.79 21.23 -12.63
CA THR A 10 15.57 21.41 -13.42
C THR A 10 14.78 20.11 -13.63
N PRO A 11 15.35 19.03 -14.21
CA PRO A 11 14.60 17.78 -14.38
C PRO A 11 14.15 17.18 -13.04
N LEU A 12 14.94 17.30 -11.97
CA LEU A 12 14.53 16.86 -10.64
C LEU A 12 13.30 17.62 -10.11
N ARG A 13 13.23 18.93 -10.34
CA ARG A 13 12.08 19.76 -9.95
C ARG A 13 10.81 19.39 -10.74
N GLU A 14 10.92 19.19 -12.04
CA GLU A 14 9.75 18.81 -12.86
C GLU A 14 9.28 17.39 -12.53
N ALA A 15 10.19 16.45 -12.25
CA ALA A 15 9.84 15.13 -11.73
C ALA A 15 9.06 15.20 -10.41
N PHE A 16 9.45 16.08 -9.48
CA PHE A 16 8.69 16.27 -8.24
C PHE A 16 7.28 16.84 -8.46
N LYS A 17 7.06 17.72 -9.44
CA LYS A 17 5.71 18.20 -9.79
C LYS A 17 4.82 17.08 -10.33
N ILE A 18 5.39 16.14 -11.10
CA ILE A 18 4.66 14.97 -11.60
C ILE A 18 4.25 14.08 -10.42
N LEU A 19 5.19 13.76 -9.54
CA LEU A 19 4.92 12.98 -8.33
C LEU A 19 3.94 13.66 -7.36
N GLU A 20 3.88 15.00 -7.35
CA GLU A 20 2.90 15.78 -6.58
C GLU A 20 1.51 15.73 -7.23
N ALA A 21 1.42 15.87 -8.55
CA ALA A 21 0.17 15.70 -9.30
C ALA A 21 -0.39 14.27 -9.22
N GLU A 22 0.47 13.27 -9.10
CA GLU A 22 0.11 11.86 -8.81
C GLU A 22 -0.20 11.61 -7.31
N GLY A 23 -0.07 12.62 -6.46
CA GLY A 23 -0.34 12.54 -5.01
C GLY A 23 0.67 11.73 -4.21
N LEU A 24 1.79 11.32 -4.81
CA LEU A 24 2.86 10.51 -4.18
C LEU A 24 3.74 11.32 -3.24
N VAL A 25 3.96 12.59 -3.55
CA VAL A 25 4.66 13.56 -2.69
C VAL A 25 3.86 14.85 -2.50
N SER A 26 4.26 15.67 -1.54
CA SER A 26 3.82 17.04 -1.36
C SER A 26 5.04 17.96 -1.28
N ILE A 27 5.07 19.07 -2.01
CA ILE A 27 6.19 20.03 -2.03
C ILE A 27 5.98 21.06 -0.91
N VAL A 28 6.71 20.89 0.19
CA VAL A 28 6.62 21.75 1.37
C VAL A 28 7.63 22.90 1.27
N PRO A 29 7.20 24.18 1.42
CA PRO A 29 8.09 25.33 1.42
C PRO A 29 9.29 25.17 2.37
N ASN A 30 10.48 25.53 1.89
CA ASN A 30 11.76 25.41 2.60
C ASN A 30 12.17 23.99 3.05
N ARG A 31 11.39 22.95 2.74
CA ARG A 31 11.64 21.55 3.11
C ARG A 31 11.76 20.61 1.91
N GLY A 32 11.21 21.01 0.75
CA GLY A 32 11.22 20.21 -0.48
C GLY A 32 10.09 19.18 -0.51
N ALA A 33 10.20 18.20 -1.40
CA ALA A 33 9.22 17.13 -1.53
C ALA A 33 9.30 16.15 -0.35
N VAL A 34 8.15 15.86 0.26
CA VAL A 34 7.98 14.81 1.29
C VAL A 34 6.96 13.79 0.79
N VAL A 35 7.08 12.52 1.17
CA VAL A 35 6.11 11.48 0.79
C VAL A 35 4.75 11.78 1.42
N THR A 36 3.69 11.85 0.60
CA THR A 36 2.33 12.12 1.05
C THR A 36 1.87 11.03 2.01
N GLN A 37 1.51 11.37 3.25
CA GLN A 37 0.91 10.44 4.20
C GLN A 37 -0.60 10.35 3.99
N LEU A 38 -1.14 9.13 4.00
CA LEU A 38 -2.56 8.82 3.85
C LEU A 38 -3.11 8.19 5.14
N THR A 39 -4.34 8.53 5.49
CA THR A 39 -5.11 7.86 6.55
C THR A 39 -5.72 6.55 6.01
N PRO A 40 -6.24 5.67 6.88
CA PRO A 40 -7.00 4.50 6.43
C PRO A 40 -8.22 4.88 5.56
N SER A 41 -8.86 6.03 5.83
CA SER A 41 -10.00 6.54 5.05
C SER A 41 -9.60 6.95 3.63
N ASP A 42 -8.44 7.61 3.47
CA ASP A 42 -7.90 7.95 2.15
C ASP A 42 -7.60 6.70 1.32
N VAL A 43 -7.07 5.64 1.97
CA VAL A 43 -6.82 4.36 1.30
C VAL A 43 -8.13 3.64 0.95
N GLU A 44 -9.16 3.68 1.80
CA GLU A 44 -10.49 3.14 1.53
C GLU A 44 -11.16 3.82 0.32
N ALA A 45 -11.02 5.15 0.20
CA ALA A 45 -11.50 5.92 -0.93
C ALA A 45 -10.80 5.50 -2.24
N VAL A 46 -9.47 5.38 -2.25
CA VAL A 46 -8.71 4.93 -3.44
C VAL A 46 -9.01 3.47 -3.78
N MET A 47 -9.14 2.58 -2.79
CA MET A 47 -9.56 1.18 -3.01
C MET A 47 -10.95 1.10 -3.66
N THR A 48 -11.88 1.97 -3.26
CA THR A 48 -13.22 2.07 -3.87
C THR A 48 -13.14 2.48 -5.34
N VAL A 49 -12.25 3.42 -5.69
CA VAL A 49 -11.98 3.79 -7.09
C VAL A 49 -11.39 2.62 -7.87
N LEU A 50 -10.35 1.95 -7.35
CA LEU A 50 -9.72 0.80 -8.03
C LEU A 50 -10.71 -0.34 -8.33
N ILE A 51 -11.56 -0.68 -7.37
CA ILE A 51 -12.65 -1.66 -7.55
C ILE A 51 -13.61 -1.24 -8.68
N GLY A 52 -13.95 0.05 -8.77
CA GLY A 52 -14.77 0.58 -9.86
C GLY A 52 -14.09 0.47 -11.22
N LEU A 53 -12.80 0.82 -11.32
CA LEU A 53 -12.02 0.76 -12.56
C LEU A 53 -11.85 -0.68 -13.07
N GLU A 54 -11.53 -1.64 -12.19
CA GLU A 54 -11.48 -3.07 -12.53
C GLU A 54 -12.86 -3.62 -12.91
N GLY A 55 -13.92 -3.19 -12.23
CA GLY A 55 -15.29 -3.57 -12.57
C GLY A 55 -15.72 -3.10 -13.96
N VAL A 56 -15.27 -1.91 -14.40
CA VAL A 56 -15.44 -1.42 -15.78
C VAL A 56 -14.56 -2.17 -16.78
N ALA A 57 -13.36 -2.62 -16.38
CA ALA A 57 -12.47 -3.38 -17.25
C ALA A 57 -12.94 -4.83 -17.47
N SER A 58 -13.64 -5.44 -16.51
CA SER A 58 -13.84 -6.91 -16.44
C SER A 58 -14.54 -7.51 -17.66
N GLU A 59 -15.65 -6.93 -18.11
CA GLU A 59 -16.38 -7.39 -19.30
C GLU A 59 -15.57 -7.22 -20.60
N PRO A 60 -15.06 -6.02 -20.96
CA PRO A 60 -14.24 -5.85 -22.15
C PRO A 60 -12.92 -6.63 -22.10
N ALA A 61 -12.33 -6.89 -20.92
CA ALA A 61 -11.15 -7.74 -20.79
C ALA A 61 -11.46 -9.20 -21.13
N CYS A 62 -12.51 -9.78 -20.53
CA CYS A 62 -12.97 -11.14 -20.86
C CYS A 62 -13.37 -11.28 -22.34
N ALA A 63 -14.00 -10.26 -22.93
CA ALA A 63 -14.38 -10.28 -24.34
C ALA A 63 -13.16 -10.24 -25.30
N GLN A 64 -12.16 -9.40 -25.01
CA GLN A 64 -11.08 -9.08 -25.96
C GLN A 64 -9.74 -9.79 -25.68
N VAL A 65 -9.56 -10.44 -24.52
CA VAL A 65 -8.27 -11.05 -24.15
C VAL A 65 -7.78 -12.03 -25.21
N THR A 66 -6.57 -11.76 -25.73
CA THR A 66 -5.86 -12.62 -26.68
C THR A 66 -5.13 -13.76 -25.96
N PRO A 67 -4.82 -14.89 -26.64
CA PRO A 67 -4.05 -15.99 -26.03
C PRO A 67 -2.72 -15.53 -25.45
N ALA A 68 -2.00 -14.62 -26.12
CA ALA A 68 -0.72 -14.08 -25.65
C ALA A 68 -0.86 -13.24 -24.37
N GLN A 69 -1.92 -12.42 -24.25
CA GLN A 69 -2.23 -11.69 -23.02
C GLN A 69 -2.60 -12.64 -21.87
N PHE A 70 -3.45 -13.65 -22.14
CA PHE A 70 -3.83 -14.64 -21.13
C PHE A 70 -2.61 -15.42 -20.61
N MET A 71 -1.77 -15.94 -21.50
CA MET A 71 -0.51 -16.62 -21.11
C MET A 71 0.44 -15.69 -20.32
N SER A 72 0.43 -14.38 -20.62
CA SER A 72 1.21 -13.38 -19.86
C SER A 72 0.67 -13.13 -18.45
N ILE A 73 -0.63 -13.30 -18.22
CA ILE A 73 -1.25 -13.26 -16.89
C ILE A 73 -0.98 -14.58 -16.14
N GLU A 74 -1.18 -15.72 -16.81
CA GLU A 74 -0.99 -17.07 -16.26
C GLU A 74 0.46 -17.32 -15.81
N ASN A 75 1.44 -16.89 -16.61
CA ASN A 75 2.87 -16.94 -16.29
C ASN A 75 3.23 -16.12 -15.03
N ASP A 76 2.56 -14.99 -14.80
CA ASP A 76 2.80 -14.19 -13.59
C ASP A 76 2.10 -14.78 -12.37
N HIS A 77 0.94 -15.40 -12.54
CA HIS A 77 0.26 -16.17 -11.48
C HIS A 77 1.11 -17.36 -11.03
N LEU A 78 1.68 -18.15 -11.95
CA LEU A 78 2.57 -19.27 -11.61
C LEU A 78 3.79 -18.82 -10.79
N LYS A 79 4.45 -17.72 -11.19
CA LYS A 79 5.53 -17.09 -10.40
C LYS A 79 5.04 -16.56 -9.06
N MET A 80 3.80 -16.06 -8.99
CA MET A 80 3.21 -15.55 -7.75
C MET A 80 3.01 -16.71 -6.74
N MET A 81 2.67 -17.92 -7.22
CA MET A 81 2.68 -19.15 -6.43
C MET A 81 4.10 -19.56 -6.01
N ASP A 82 5.12 -19.40 -6.88
CA ASP A 82 6.53 -19.64 -6.51
C ASP A 82 7.04 -18.69 -5.42
N CYS A 83 6.59 -17.44 -5.43
CA CYS A 83 6.90 -16.46 -4.40
C CYS A 83 6.20 -16.83 -3.07
N HIS A 84 4.91 -17.18 -3.09
CA HIS A 84 4.20 -17.68 -1.91
C HIS A 84 4.87 -18.94 -1.31
N ARG A 85 5.20 -19.95 -2.15
CA ARG A 85 5.88 -21.19 -1.73
C ARG A 85 7.28 -20.97 -1.14
N ARG A 86 7.90 -19.81 -1.35
CA ARG A 86 9.24 -19.46 -0.82
C ARG A 86 9.22 -18.37 0.26
N GLY A 87 8.04 -17.88 0.66
CA GLY A 87 7.92 -16.76 1.61
C GLY A 87 8.34 -15.39 1.05
N ASP A 88 8.49 -15.27 -0.27
CA ASP A 88 8.84 -14.01 -0.94
C ASP A 88 7.62 -13.09 -1.10
N LEU A 89 7.32 -12.36 -0.02
CA LEU A 89 6.19 -11.44 0.04
C LEU A 89 6.31 -10.26 -0.94
N MET A 90 7.54 -9.83 -1.27
CA MET A 90 7.76 -8.70 -2.18
C MET A 90 7.62 -9.10 -3.65
N GLY A 91 8.18 -10.24 -4.06
CA GLY A 91 7.95 -10.80 -5.39
C GLY A 91 6.47 -11.12 -5.61
N TYR A 92 5.82 -11.72 -4.61
CA TYR A 92 4.37 -11.91 -4.62
C TYR A 92 3.62 -10.59 -4.84
N PHE A 93 3.94 -9.54 -4.07
CA PHE A 93 3.25 -8.25 -4.17
C PHE A 93 3.41 -7.62 -5.56
N HIS A 94 4.61 -7.62 -6.14
CA HIS A 94 4.84 -7.09 -7.49
C HIS A 94 4.07 -7.87 -8.56
N LEU A 95 4.01 -9.20 -8.46
CA LEU A 95 3.27 -10.05 -9.40
C LEU A 95 1.75 -9.89 -9.25
N ASN A 96 1.24 -9.80 -8.02
CA ASN A 96 -0.17 -9.45 -7.75
C ASN A 96 -0.57 -8.12 -8.43
N GLN A 97 0.26 -7.08 -8.29
CA GLN A 97 0.01 -5.79 -8.96
C GLN A 97 0.11 -5.90 -10.49
N SER A 98 1.04 -6.71 -11.01
CA SER A 98 1.19 -6.93 -12.46
C SER A 98 -0.02 -7.64 -13.07
N ILE A 99 -0.55 -8.67 -12.40
CA ILE A 99 -1.75 -9.41 -12.84
C ILE A 99 -2.95 -8.47 -12.95
N HIS A 100 -3.25 -7.69 -11.90
CA HIS A 100 -4.39 -6.77 -11.93
C HIS A 100 -4.25 -5.67 -12.99
N GLN A 101 -3.04 -5.10 -13.16
CA GLN A 101 -2.78 -4.15 -14.26
C GLN A 101 -3.00 -4.80 -15.63
N LYS A 102 -2.50 -6.02 -15.87
CA LYS A 102 -2.67 -6.75 -17.13
C LYS A 102 -4.15 -7.05 -17.43
N ILE A 103 -4.97 -7.35 -16.40
CA ILE A 103 -6.42 -7.53 -16.56
C ILE A 103 -7.07 -6.22 -17.03
N VAL A 104 -6.71 -5.08 -16.44
CA VAL A 104 -7.20 -3.76 -16.87
C VAL A 104 -6.72 -3.41 -18.29
N ASP A 105 -5.47 -3.74 -18.63
CA ASP A 105 -4.91 -3.52 -19.98
C ASP A 105 -5.63 -4.37 -21.05
N CYS A 106 -6.12 -5.56 -20.71
CA CYS A 106 -6.90 -6.41 -21.62
C CYS A 106 -8.24 -5.81 -22.07
N ALA A 107 -8.77 -4.81 -21.35
CA ALA A 107 -9.98 -4.09 -21.77
C ALA A 107 -9.76 -3.17 -22.99
N GLY A 108 -8.52 -2.96 -23.44
CA GLY A 108 -8.17 -2.10 -24.59
C GLY A 108 -8.32 -0.59 -24.33
N ASN A 109 -8.70 -0.20 -23.11
CA ASN A 109 -9.01 1.18 -22.74
C ASN A 109 -7.77 1.86 -22.11
N ALA A 110 -6.95 2.51 -22.94
CA ALA A 110 -5.72 3.17 -22.49
C ALA A 110 -5.92 4.29 -21.44
N PRO A 111 -6.98 5.13 -21.49
CA PRO A 111 -7.34 6.01 -20.38
C PRO A 111 -7.59 5.29 -19.05
N LEU A 112 -8.37 4.20 -19.07
CA LEU A 112 -8.68 3.38 -17.89
C LEU A 112 -7.42 2.76 -17.27
N SER A 113 -6.59 2.11 -18.10
CA SER A 113 -5.29 1.56 -17.72
C SER A 113 -4.38 2.59 -17.05
N ARG A 114 -4.27 3.80 -17.62
CA ARG A 114 -3.44 4.88 -17.07
C ARG A 114 -3.93 5.37 -15.71
N ILE A 115 -5.24 5.56 -15.54
CA ILE A 115 -5.83 6.05 -14.28
C ILE A 115 -5.67 4.97 -13.19
N TYR A 116 -5.97 3.70 -13.52
CA TYR A 116 -5.78 2.57 -12.62
C TYR A 116 -4.34 2.46 -12.11
N LYS A 117 -3.35 2.64 -13.01
CA LYS A 117 -1.93 2.60 -12.68
C LYS A 117 -1.51 3.69 -11.68
N ALA A 118 -2.02 4.91 -11.86
CA ALA A 118 -1.72 6.05 -10.99
C ALA A 118 -2.28 5.84 -9.57
N GLU A 119 -3.55 5.47 -9.44
CA GLU A 119 -4.17 5.19 -8.13
C GLU A 119 -3.54 3.95 -7.45
N CYS A 120 -3.11 2.94 -8.22
CA CYS A 120 -2.33 1.82 -7.69
C CYS A 120 -0.96 2.24 -7.12
N ALA A 121 -0.27 3.18 -7.75
CA ALA A 121 0.99 3.72 -7.22
C ALA A 121 0.75 4.48 -5.91
N ARG A 122 -0.29 5.33 -5.88
CA ARG A 122 -0.65 6.20 -4.75
C ARG A 122 -0.82 5.44 -3.43
N ILE A 123 -1.44 4.27 -3.44
CA ILE A 123 -1.63 3.42 -2.25
C ILE A 123 -0.73 2.17 -2.19
N GLY A 124 0.23 2.01 -3.12
CA GLY A 124 1.00 0.77 -3.27
C GLY A 124 1.68 0.30 -1.97
N ARG A 125 2.30 1.23 -1.22
CA ARG A 125 2.95 0.91 0.07
C ARG A 125 2.01 0.41 1.16
N TYR A 126 0.72 0.78 1.08
CA TYR A 126 -0.31 0.35 2.05
C TYR A 126 -0.86 -1.03 1.70
N ARG A 127 -1.09 -1.32 0.41
CA ARG A 127 -1.60 -2.63 -0.06
C ARG A 127 -0.69 -3.82 0.33
N LEU A 128 0.61 -3.57 0.59
CA LEU A 128 1.54 -4.58 1.09
C LEU A 128 1.23 -5.03 2.54
N ALA A 129 0.67 -4.17 3.39
CA ALA A 129 0.59 -4.40 4.83
C ALA A 129 -0.34 -5.57 5.22
N GLY A 130 -1.51 -5.70 4.58
CA GLY A 130 -2.44 -6.81 4.85
C GLY A 130 -1.91 -8.19 4.48
N ASN A 131 -1.01 -8.27 3.49
CA ASN A 131 -0.42 -9.52 3.02
C ASN A 131 0.68 -10.07 3.96
N ARG A 132 1.08 -9.32 5.00
CA ARG A 132 1.91 -9.85 6.10
C ARG A 132 1.19 -10.94 6.92
N ASN A 133 -0.14 -11.06 6.80
CA ASN A 133 -0.90 -12.12 7.45
C ASN A 133 -0.94 -13.39 6.56
N ALA A 134 -0.30 -14.47 7.01
CA ALA A 134 -0.16 -15.71 6.25
C ALA A 134 -1.51 -16.32 5.79
N THR A 135 -2.55 -16.30 6.64
CA THR A 135 -3.88 -16.80 6.28
C THR A 135 -4.49 -16.00 5.13
N ARG A 136 -4.48 -14.65 5.22
CA ARG A 136 -4.97 -13.78 4.14
C ARG A 136 -4.19 -13.99 2.84
N TRP A 137 -2.87 -14.18 2.93
CA TRP A 137 -2.01 -14.40 1.79
C TRP A 137 -2.33 -15.73 1.07
N ALA A 138 -2.50 -16.83 1.81
CA ALA A 138 -2.93 -18.11 1.25
C ALA A 138 -4.31 -18.01 0.56
N THR A 139 -5.28 -17.32 1.18
CA THR A 139 -6.57 -17.02 0.54
C THR A 139 -6.41 -16.17 -0.73
N ALA A 140 -5.47 -15.21 -0.74
CA ALA A 140 -5.25 -14.35 -1.90
C ALA A 140 -4.72 -15.12 -3.12
N VAL A 141 -3.87 -16.12 -2.92
CA VAL A 141 -3.41 -17.00 -4.01
C VAL A 141 -4.58 -17.77 -4.64
N SER A 142 -5.48 -18.33 -3.82
CA SER A 142 -6.65 -19.08 -4.32
C SER A 142 -7.74 -18.18 -4.94
N GLU A 143 -7.92 -16.95 -4.48
CA GLU A 143 -8.78 -15.96 -5.15
C GLU A 143 -8.28 -15.68 -6.59
N HIS A 144 -6.96 -15.65 -6.81
CA HIS A 144 -6.40 -15.45 -8.15
C HIS A 144 -6.60 -16.64 -9.10
N GLU A 145 -6.65 -17.88 -8.60
CA GLU A 145 -6.98 -19.06 -9.43
C GLU A 145 -8.39 -18.93 -10.04
N GLN A 146 -9.35 -18.43 -9.24
CA GLN A 146 -10.73 -18.17 -9.68
C GLN A 146 -10.81 -17.02 -10.69
N ILE A 147 -10.05 -15.94 -10.45
CA ILE A 147 -9.91 -14.80 -11.39
C ILE A 147 -9.38 -15.28 -12.75
N LEU A 148 -8.35 -16.13 -12.77
CA LEU A 148 -7.82 -16.72 -14.01
C LEU A 148 -8.85 -17.63 -14.70
N GLY A 149 -9.65 -18.38 -13.93
CA GLY A 149 -10.76 -19.17 -14.45
C GLY A 149 -11.78 -18.31 -15.20
N ALA A 150 -12.27 -17.24 -14.57
CA ALA A 150 -13.25 -16.34 -15.17
C ALA A 150 -12.71 -15.66 -16.46
N ILE A 151 -11.42 -15.29 -16.50
CA ILE A 151 -10.79 -14.75 -17.72
C ILE A 151 -10.73 -15.82 -18.82
N ARG A 152 -10.30 -17.05 -18.49
CA ARG A 152 -10.18 -18.16 -19.44
C ARG A 152 -11.53 -18.54 -20.06
N ASN A 153 -12.59 -18.52 -19.25
CA ASN A 153 -13.97 -18.81 -19.64
C ASN A 153 -14.68 -17.61 -20.30
N ARG A 154 -14.07 -16.42 -20.28
CA ARG A 154 -14.64 -15.12 -20.72
C ARG A 154 -15.86 -14.65 -19.91
N GLU A 155 -15.95 -15.04 -18.64
CA GLU A 155 -17.04 -14.74 -17.71
C GLU A 155 -16.90 -13.34 -17.08
N GLY A 156 -17.04 -12.29 -17.91
CA GLY A 156 -16.78 -10.89 -17.51
C GLY A 156 -17.53 -10.41 -16.27
N ALA A 157 -18.80 -10.80 -16.11
CA ALA A 157 -19.60 -10.46 -14.93
C ALA A 157 -19.13 -11.18 -13.66
N LEU A 158 -18.62 -12.41 -13.77
CA LEU A 158 -18.03 -13.15 -12.65
C LEU A 158 -16.67 -12.55 -12.27
N LEU A 159 -15.82 -12.24 -13.26
CA LEU A 159 -14.54 -11.58 -13.05
C LEU A 159 -14.69 -10.29 -12.22
N ARG A 160 -15.67 -9.45 -12.57
CA ARG A 160 -16.00 -8.21 -11.84
C ARG A 160 -16.27 -8.46 -10.35
N GLU A 161 -17.03 -9.50 -10.03
CA GLU A 161 -17.39 -9.82 -8.64
C GLU A 161 -16.22 -10.46 -7.88
N LEU A 162 -15.46 -11.35 -8.51
CA LEU A 162 -14.25 -11.94 -7.93
C LEU A 162 -13.20 -10.88 -7.58
N LEU A 163 -12.95 -9.93 -8.48
CA LEU A 163 -12.05 -8.79 -8.24
C LEU A 163 -12.57 -7.92 -7.07
N ARG A 164 -13.86 -7.56 -7.08
CA ARG A 164 -14.49 -6.80 -5.99
C ARG A 164 -14.29 -7.47 -4.63
N VAL A 165 -14.53 -8.78 -4.54
CA VAL A 165 -14.38 -9.55 -3.28
C VAL A 165 -12.91 -9.67 -2.86
N HIS A 166 -12.00 -9.96 -3.79
CA HIS A 166 -10.56 -10.04 -3.54
C HIS A 166 -10.00 -8.74 -2.93
N HIS A 167 -10.35 -7.58 -3.52
CA HIS A 167 -9.96 -6.27 -3.00
C HIS A 167 -10.54 -5.98 -1.63
N LEU A 168 -11.83 -6.26 -1.39
CA LEU A 168 -12.45 -6.04 -0.08
C LEU A 168 -11.86 -6.94 1.01
N ASN A 169 -11.52 -8.19 0.69
CA ASN A 169 -10.82 -9.10 1.60
C ASN A 169 -9.37 -8.63 1.86
N GLY A 170 -8.69 -8.08 0.85
CA GLY A 170 -7.36 -7.47 1.00
C GLY A 170 -7.40 -6.21 1.86
N TRP A 171 -8.41 -5.36 1.64
CA TRP A 171 -8.60 -4.12 2.37
C TRP A 171 -8.91 -4.36 3.84
N ARG A 172 -9.85 -5.25 4.18
CA ARG A 172 -10.21 -5.57 5.58
C ARG A 172 -8.97 -5.86 6.44
N LYS A 173 -8.11 -6.78 5.98
CA LYS A 173 -6.88 -7.15 6.70
C LYS A 173 -5.82 -6.04 6.68
N THR A 174 -5.77 -5.23 5.62
CA THR A 174 -4.87 -4.07 5.55
C THR A 174 -5.26 -3.00 6.56
N ARG A 175 -6.56 -2.66 6.65
CA ARG A 175 -7.08 -1.62 7.56
C ARG A 175 -6.75 -1.93 9.02
N GLU A 176 -7.01 -3.18 9.45
CA GLU A 176 -6.66 -3.67 10.79
C GLU A 176 -5.18 -3.44 11.16
N VAL A 177 -4.25 -3.63 10.20
CA VAL A 177 -2.81 -3.41 10.42
C VAL A 177 -2.49 -1.92 10.55
N LEU A 178 -3.06 -1.08 9.68
CA LEU A 178 -2.81 0.36 9.69
C LEU A 178 -3.42 1.06 10.91
N GLU A 179 -4.61 0.64 11.36
CA GLU A 179 -5.24 1.11 12.58
C GLU A 179 -4.38 0.76 13.82
N ALA A 180 -3.79 -0.45 13.86
CA ALA A 180 -2.87 -0.86 14.92
C ALA A 180 -1.52 -0.12 14.89
N GLU A 181 -0.91 0.08 13.71
CA GLU A 181 0.33 0.85 13.54
C GLU A 181 0.12 2.32 13.98
N LEU A 182 -1.02 2.93 13.65
CA LEU A 182 -1.39 4.28 14.09
C LEU A 182 -1.60 4.37 15.61
N ALA A 183 -2.34 3.42 16.21
CA ALA A 183 -2.56 3.38 17.66
C ALA A 183 -1.25 3.22 18.45
N SER A 184 -0.34 2.35 17.98
CA SER A 184 0.99 2.18 18.56
C SER A 184 1.83 3.46 18.48
N THR A 185 1.81 4.13 17.32
CA THR A 185 2.53 5.39 17.10
C THR A 185 2.01 6.51 18.00
N ALA A 186 0.69 6.63 18.16
CA ALA A 186 0.07 7.60 19.07
C ALA A 186 0.43 7.33 20.54
N HIS A 187 0.44 6.06 20.97
CA HIS A 187 0.84 5.69 22.34
C HIS A 187 2.31 6.02 22.63
N SER A 188 3.21 5.74 21.68
CA SER A 188 4.63 6.11 21.77
C SER A 188 4.83 7.63 21.89
N ALA A 189 4.14 8.41 21.04
CA ALA A 189 4.20 9.86 21.06
C ALA A 189 3.61 10.51 22.34
N ALA A 190 2.66 9.83 22.99
CA ALA A 190 2.13 10.24 24.30
C ALA A 190 3.13 9.92 25.43
N GLY A 191 3.70 8.71 25.46
CA GLY A 191 4.69 8.30 26.46
C GLY A 191 5.94 9.18 26.48
N ALA A 192 6.41 9.61 25.30
CA ALA A 192 7.56 10.50 25.14
C ALA A 192 7.36 11.93 25.70
N LYS A 193 6.14 12.32 26.09
CA LYS A 193 5.81 13.66 26.63
C LYS A 193 5.73 13.74 28.16
N ALA A 194 5.92 12.63 28.89
CA ALA A 194 5.90 12.65 30.35
C ALA A 194 7.24 13.16 30.92
N PRO A 195 7.31 14.34 31.59
CA PRO A 195 8.54 14.78 32.24
C PRO A 195 8.80 13.93 33.50
N GLN A 196 10.05 13.52 33.71
CA GLN A 196 10.45 12.90 34.98
C GLN A 196 10.35 13.95 36.10
N ALA A 197 9.33 13.86 36.94
CA ALA A 197 9.19 14.66 38.15
C ALA A 197 10.34 14.33 39.12
N GLY A 198 11.38 15.16 39.12
CA GLY A 198 12.61 14.91 39.87
C GLY A 198 12.36 14.78 41.37
N LYS A 199 12.74 13.64 41.95
CA LYS A 199 12.71 13.39 43.40
C LYS A 199 13.67 14.35 44.13
N ARG A 200 13.18 15.52 44.54
CA ARG A 200 13.91 16.40 45.47
C ARG A 200 14.00 15.73 46.84
N SER A 201 15.13 15.10 47.12
CA SER A 201 15.46 14.58 48.44
C SER A 201 15.54 15.73 49.45
N ALA A 202 14.71 15.67 50.51
CA ALA A 202 14.71 16.64 51.59
C ALA A 202 15.64 16.17 52.72
N ALA A 203 16.94 16.44 52.57
CA ALA A 203 17.95 16.08 53.56
C ALA A 203 18.76 17.31 54.02
N GLY A 204 18.87 17.50 55.34
CA GLY A 204 19.91 18.33 55.95
C GLY A 204 19.49 19.72 56.45
N ARG A 205 19.11 19.79 57.73
CA ARG A 205 19.50 20.94 58.58
C ARG A 205 19.71 20.56 60.05
N LYS A 206 20.77 19.78 60.32
CA LYS A 206 21.38 19.82 61.66
C LYS A 206 22.05 21.20 61.85
N LYS A 207 21.91 21.77 63.05
CA LYS A 207 22.86 22.74 63.62
C LYS A 207 23.23 22.26 65.03
N SER A 208 24.38 22.70 65.53
CA SER A 208 25.11 22.09 66.64
C SER A 208 24.96 22.81 67.99
N HIS A 209 25.29 22.05 69.05
CA HIS A 209 25.75 22.47 70.38
C HIS A 209 26.93 23.48 70.36
N PRO A 210 27.43 23.99 71.52
CA PRO A 210 27.09 23.73 72.94
C PRO A 210 26.41 24.98 73.59
N GLU A 211 26.45 25.36 74.88
CA GLU A 211 27.22 25.04 76.12
C GLU A 211 26.31 25.03 77.38
N SER A 212 26.88 25.00 78.60
CA SER A 212 26.18 24.74 79.88
C SER A 212 26.67 25.60 81.06
N VAL A 213 25.74 26.05 81.91
CA VAL A 213 25.85 26.10 83.39
C VAL A 213 24.48 25.72 83.96
#